data_AF-A0A932PGY1-F1
#
_entry.id   AF-A0A932PGY1-F1
#
_cell.length_a   1.000
_cell.length_b   1.000
_cell.length_c   1.000
_cell.angle_alpha   90.00
_cell.angle_beta   90.00
_cell.angle_gamma   90.00
#
_symmetry.space_group_name_H-M   'P 1'
#
loop_
_entity.id
_entity.type
_entity.pdbx_description
1 polymer ?
#
loop_
_entity_poly.entity_id
_entity_poly.type
_entity_poly.pdbx_seq_one_letter_code
_entity_poly.pdbx_strand_id
1 'polypeptide(L)' 'MLNRVPLLVVLGTLTVLSRAAHAQQDLQKQLKDTEVGAHWIYNDIAKGFEEAKATDKPLLVMFRCVP' A
#
# COMPACT_ATOMS: atom_id res chain seq x y z
N MET A 1 28.14 24.43 32.40
CA MET A 1 28.28 23.78 31.07
C MET A 1 27.02 22.98 30.81
N LEU A 2 26.12 23.46 29.94
CA LEU A 2 24.83 22.80 29.70
C LEU A 2 25.06 21.56 28.82
N ASN A 3 24.68 20.37 29.31
CA ASN A 3 24.90 19.10 28.64
C ASN A 3 24.05 19.02 27.36
N ARG A 4 24.69 19.16 26.19
CA ARG A 4 24.02 19.18 24.86
C ARG A 4 23.77 17.78 24.28
N VAL A 5 24.31 16.75 24.92
CA VAL A 5 24.18 15.34 24.51
C VAL A 5 22.72 14.88 24.36
N PRO A 6 21.79 15.11 25.32
CA PRO A 6 20.40 14.67 25.16
C PRO A 6 19.70 15.37 23.99
N LEU A 7 20.02 16.64 23.72
CA LEU A 7 19.45 17.39 22.59
C LEU A 7 19.88 16.80 21.24
N LEU A 8 21.16 16.42 21.11
CA LEU A 8 21.68 15.79 19.90
C LEU A 8 21.07 14.40 19.66
N VAL A 9 20.84 13.62 20.72
CA VAL A 9 20.19 12.30 20.61
C VAL A 9 18.73 12.44 20.17
N VAL A 10 18.00 13.39 20.74
CA VAL A 10 16.60 13.67 20.34
C VAL A 10 16.54 14.14 18.89
N LEU A 11 17.45 15.02 18.47
CA LEU A 11 17.45 15.52 17.09
C LEU A 11 17.81 14.43 16.08
N GLY A 12 18.80 13.59 16.41
CA GLY A 12 19.17 12.45 15.58
C GLY A 12 18.04 11.43 15.42
N THR A 13 17.36 11.07 16.50
CA THR A 13 16.22 10.14 16.45
C THR A 13 15.04 10.70 15.65
N LEU A 14 14.75 12.01 15.75
CA LEU A 14 13.71 12.66 14.96
C LEU A 14 14.00 12.59 13.44
N THR A 15 15.26 12.79 13.04
CA THR A 15 15.66 12.72 11.62
C THR A 15 15.53 11.31 11.04
N VAL A 16 15.88 10.27 11.81
CA VAL A 16 15.74 8.87 11.38
C VAL A 16 14.25 8.50 11.22
N LEU A 17 13.41 8.88 12.19
CA LEU A 17 11.97 8.60 12.15
C LEU A 17 11.28 9.28 10.97
N SER A 18 11.65 10.53 10.69
CA SER A 18 11.10 11.31 9.57
C SER A 18 11.43 10.66 8.21
N ARG A 19 12.64 10.12 8.05
CA ARG A 19 13.04 9.44 6.80
C ARG A 19 12.31 8.11 6.62
N ALA A 20 12.12 7.34 7.69
CA ALA A 20 11.35 6.11 7.65
C ALA A 20 9.88 6.37 7.27
N ALA A 21 9.27 7.41 7.84
CA ALA A 21 7.90 7.81 7.50
C ALA A 21 7.75 8.21 6.03
N HIS A 22 8.68 9.01 5.48
CA HIS A 22 8.64 9.40 4.07
C HIS A 22 8.83 8.22 3.11
N ALA A 23 9.78 7.32 3.40
CA ALA A 23 9.98 6.13 2.58
C ALA A 23 8.70 5.27 2.51
N GLN A 24 7.98 5.14 3.63
CA GLN A 24 6.72 4.40 3.66
C GLN A 24 5.62 5.09 2.85
N GLN A 25 5.49 6.40 2.95
CA GLN A 25 4.50 7.16 2.19
C GLN A 25 4.75 7.11 0.68
N ASP A 26 6.02 7.13 0.25
CA ASP A 26 6.39 7.05 -1.16
C ASP A 26 6.12 5.65 -1.73
N LEU A 27 6.35 4.58 -0.94
CA LEU A 27 5.97 3.22 -1.32
C LEU A 27 4.46 3.09 -1.46
N GLN A 28 3.68 3.57 -0.48
CA GLN A 28 2.22 3.53 -0.54
C GLN A 28 1.66 4.25 -1.79
N LYS A 29 2.24 5.39 -2.17
CA LYS A 29 1.85 6.12 -3.38
C LYS A 29 2.19 5.36 -4.66
N GLN A 30 3.38 4.75 -4.73
CA GLN A 30 3.82 3.98 -5.91
C GLN A 30 2.98 2.73 -6.11
N LEU A 31 2.78 1.97 -5.03
CA LEU A 31 1.96 0.75 -4.99
C LEU A 31 0.47 1.01 -5.19
N LYS A 32 0.05 2.29 -5.12
CA LYS A 32 -1.36 2.70 -5.02
C LYS A 32 -2.07 1.99 -3.86
N ASP A 33 -1.33 1.77 -2.77
CA ASP A 33 -1.80 1.15 -1.53
C ASP A 33 -2.59 2.18 -0.70
N THR A 34 -3.68 2.64 -1.30
CA THR A 34 -4.68 3.54 -0.74
C THR A 34 -5.87 2.72 -0.24
N GLU A 35 -6.66 3.31 0.67
CA GLU A 35 -7.97 2.81 1.11
C GLU A 35 -8.72 2.06 0.00
N VAL A 36 -9.09 0.82 0.28
CA VAL A 36 -9.71 -0.10 -0.68
C VAL A 36 -10.96 0.56 -1.28
N GLY A 37 -10.89 0.91 -2.56
CA GLY A 37 -11.96 1.64 -3.25
C GLY A 37 -12.21 1.10 -4.65
N ALA A 38 -13.20 1.66 -5.36
CA ALA A 38 -13.63 1.24 -6.70
C ALA A 38 -12.52 1.28 -7.79
N HIS A 39 -11.33 1.78 -7.46
CA HIS A 39 -10.14 1.79 -8.31
C HIS A 39 -9.33 0.48 -8.23
N TRP A 40 -9.67 -0.44 -7.32
CA TRP A 40 -9.09 -1.78 -7.30
C TRP A 40 -9.40 -2.50 -8.61
N ILE A 41 -8.40 -3.21 -9.13
CA ILE A 41 -8.22 -3.68 -10.52
C ILE A 41 -9.31 -4.65 -11.02
N TYR A 42 -10.33 -4.94 -10.23
CA TYR A 42 -11.38 -5.90 -10.56
C TYR A 42 -12.65 -5.18 -11.02
N ASN A 43 -12.52 -4.34 -12.06
CA ASN A 43 -13.66 -3.63 -12.69
C ASN A 43 -14.72 -4.59 -13.28
N ASP A 44 -14.38 -5.88 -13.39
CA ASP A 44 -15.12 -6.86 -14.17
C ASP A 44 -15.43 -8.13 -13.35
N ILE A 45 -15.23 -8.12 -12.03
CA ILE A 45 -15.50 -9.31 -11.19
C ILE A 45 -16.97 -9.74 -11.26
N ALA A 46 -17.90 -8.78 -11.28
CA ALA A 46 -19.33 -9.04 -11.40
C ALA A 46 -19.65 -9.74 -12.73
N LYS A 47 -19.09 -9.22 -13.84
CA LYS A 47 -19.22 -9.80 -15.17
C LYS A 47 -18.60 -11.21 -15.25
N GLY A 48 -17.47 -11.43 -14.58
CA GLY A 48 -16.84 -12.75 -14.49
C GLY A 48 -17.74 -13.80 -13.83
N PHE A 49 -18.48 -13.43 -12.77
CA PHE A 49 -19.47 -14.33 -12.16
C PHE A 49 -20.63 -14.64 -13.11
N GLU A 50 -21.14 -13.65 -13.84
CA GLU A 50 -22.22 -13.83 -14.81
C GLU A 50 -21.81 -14.80 -15.94
N GLU A 51 -20.61 -14.63 -16.51
CA GLU A 51 -20.11 -15.48 -17.60
C GLU A 51 -19.81 -16.91 -17.14
N ALA A 52 -19.23 -17.08 -15.95
CA ALA A 52 -18.97 -18.40 -15.36
C ALA A 52 -20.27 -19.19 -15.17
N LYS A 53 -21.32 -18.52 -14.66
CA LYS A 53 -22.65 -19.12 -14.50
C LYS A 53 -23.33 -19.43 -15.84
N ALA A 54 -23.23 -18.53 -16.82
CA ALA A 54 -23.83 -18.71 -18.13
C ALA A 54 -23.19 -19.85 -18.93
N THR A 55 -21.90 -20.10 -18.72
CA THR A 55 -21.12 -21.11 -19.46
C THR A 55 -20.92 -22.42 -18.71
N ASP A 56 -21.35 -22.49 -17.45
CA ASP A 56 -21.11 -23.61 -16.54
C ASP A 56 -19.62 -23.98 -16.43
N LYS A 57 -18.76 -22.94 -16.39
CA LYS A 57 -17.31 -23.09 -16.29
C LYS A 57 -16.77 -22.40 -15.02
N PRO A 58 -15.71 -22.93 -14.41
CA PRO A 58 -15.10 -22.30 -13.25
C PRO A 58 -14.48 -20.94 -13.60
N LEU A 59 -14.61 -19.98 -12.68
CA LEU A 59 -13.97 -18.66 -12.79
C LEU A 59 -12.54 -18.72 -12.21
N LEU A 60 -11.54 -18.38 -13.01
CA LEU A 60 -10.16 -18.19 -12.53
C LEU A 60 -10.00 -16.77 -11.97
N VAL A 61 -9.67 -16.66 -10.69
CA VAL A 61 -9.38 -15.37 -10.05
C VAL A 61 -7.87 -15.26 -9.80
N MET A 62 -7.24 -14.22 -10.35
CA MET A 62 -5.81 -13.95 -10.13
C MET A 62 -5.62 -12.74 -9.22
N PHE A 63 -4.93 -12.97 -8.11
CA PHE A 63 -4.39 -11.92 -7.27
C PHE A 63 -2.99 -11.58 -7.77
N ARG A 64 -2.82 -10.35 -8.24
CA ARG A 64 -1.51 -9.79 -8.59
C ARG A 64 -1.11 -8.81 -7.50
N CYS A 65 0.07 -8.98 -6.93
CA CYS A 65 0.71 -7.90 -6.21
C CYS A 65 1.12 -6.84 -7.25
N VAL A 66 0.75 -5.58 -6.99
CA VAL A 66 1.24 -4.43 -7.75
C VAL A 66 2.56 -3.99 -7.09
N PRO A 67 3.64 -3.71 -7.85
CA PRO A 67 4.90 -3.21 -7.31
C PRO A 67 4.90 -1.70 -7.05
#